data_AF-A0A2N6BWP8-F1
#
_entry.id   AF-A0A2N6BWP8-F1
#
_cell.length_a   1.000
_cell.length_b   1.000
_cell.length_c   1.000
_cell.angle_alpha   90.00
_cell.angle_beta   90.00
_cell.angle_gamma   90.00
#
_symmetry.space_group_name_H-M   'P 1'
#
loop_
_entity.id
_entity.type
_entity.pdbx_description
1 polymer ?
#
loop_
_entity_poly.entity_id
_entity_poly.type
_entity_poly.pdbx_seq_one_letter_code
_entity_poly.pdbx_strand_id
1 'polypeptide(L)' 'MIEMVDIGFDKAVAYRIEGKVTEEEITSIFAKFKEKIKKGEKLILYQEITSIGGVEFDAVVEKFKFLFDFGISHFSNST' A
#
# COMPACT_ATOMS: atom_id res chain seq x y z
N MET A 1 5.13 -12.11 3.41
CA MET A 1 4.96 -11.53 4.76
C MET A 1 4.91 -10.02 4.62
N ILE A 2 3.96 -9.37 5.29
CA ILE A 2 3.82 -7.91 5.34
C ILE A 2 4.16 -7.39 6.72
N GLU A 3 5.03 -6.38 6.79
CA GLU A 3 5.41 -5.70 8.03
C GLU A 3 5.10 -4.20 7.92
N MET A 4 4.52 -3.62 8.96
CA MET A 4 4.32 -2.17 9.03
C MET A 4 5.61 -1.48 9.46
N VAL A 5 5.97 -0.41 8.76
CA VAL A 5 7.19 0.36 9.06
C VAL A 5 6.78 1.73 9.56
N ASP A 6 7.38 2.20 10.65
CA ASP A 6 7.25 3.59 11.06
C ASP A 6 8.30 4.43 10.32
N ILE A 7 7.83 5.38 9.51
CA ILE A 7 8.67 6.30 8.74
C ILE A 7 8.65 7.72 9.30
N GLY A 8 8.05 7.94 10.48
CA GLY A 8 7.98 9.25 11.13
C GLY A 8 6.92 10.19 10.57
N PHE A 9 6.01 9.69 9.73
CA PHE A 9 4.91 10.47 9.14
C PHE A 9 3.56 9.92 9.59
N ASP A 10 2.82 10.69 10.39
CA ASP A 10 1.51 10.30 10.94
C ASP A 10 0.48 9.97 9.82
N LYS A 11 0.56 10.72 8.72
CA LYS A 11 -0.29 10.55 7.52
C LYS A 11 0.24 9.50 6.55
N ALA A 12 1.23 8.71 6.94
CA ALA A 12 1.72 7.63 6.13
C ALA A 12 1.03 6.29 6.42
N VAL A 13 0.86 5.51 5.37
CA VAL A 13 0.77 4.05 5.43
C VAL A 13 2.07 3.55 4.84
N ALA A 14 2.90 2.93 5.68
CA ALA A 14 4.21 2.46 5.29
C ALA A 14 4.34 0.97 5.65
N TYR A 15 4.71 0.15 4.67
CA TYR A 15 4.87 -1.28 4.88
C TYR A 15 5.96 -1.88 3.98
N ARG A 16 6.56 -2.96 4.48
CA ARG A 16 7.52 -3.81 3.79
C ARG A 16 6.86 -5.11 3.40
N ILE A 17 7.17 -5.60 2.20
CA ILE A 17 6.78 -6.92 1.71
C ILE A 17 8.02 -7.76 1.46
N GLU A 18 7.99 -8.97 1.99
CA GLU A 18 9.02 -9.98 1.74
C GLU A 18 8.40 -11.34 1.37
N GLY A 19 8.79 -11.87 0.20
CA GLY A 19 8.47 -13.21 -0.26
C GLY A 19 6.99 -13.39 -0.64
N LYS A 20 6.38 -14.46 -0.15
CA LYS A 20 4.96 -14.79 -0.35
C LYS A 20 4.08 -14.05 0.63
N VAL A 21 3.06 -13.37 0.12
CA VAL A 21 2.00 -12.75 0.92
C VAL A 21 0.67 -13.41 0.59
N THR A 22 -0.21 -13.52 1.58
CA THR A 22 -1.56 -14.05 1.40
C THR A 22 -2.55 -12.93 1.08
N GLU A 23 -3.71 -13.30 0.52
CA GLU A 23 -4.83 -12.37 0.32
C GLU A 23 -5.29 -11.69 1.62
N GLU A 24 -5.23 -12.38 2.76
CA GLU A 24 -5.60 -11.84 4.07
C GLU A 24 -4.65 -10.71 4.51
N GLU A 25 -3.34 -10.91 4.36
CA GLU A 25 -2.33 -9.89 4.65
C GLU A 25 -2.56 -8.64 3.80
N ILE A 26 -2.82 -8.82 2.51
CA ILE A 26 -3.11 -7.73 1.57
C ILE A 26 -4.40 -7.00 1.95
N THR A 27 -5.45 -7.74 2.29
CA THR A 27 -6.75 -7.16 2.69
C THR A 27 -6.62 -6.31 3.95
N SER A 28 -5.75 -6.72 4.89
CA SER A 28 -5.47 -5.96 6.11
C SER A 28 -4.87 -4.58 5.82
N ILE A 29 -3.98 -4.48 4.84
CA ILE A 29 -3.38 -3.21 4.38
C ILE A 29 -4.45 -2.30 3.77
N PHE A 30 -5.34 -2.85 2.93
CA PHE A 30 -6.46 -2.09 2.36
C PHE A 30 -7.42 -1.55 3.41
N ALA A 31 -7.67 -2.29 4.49
CA ALA A 31 -8.49 -1.80 5.59
C ALA A 31 -7.85 -0.54 6.22
N LYS A 32 -6.52 -0.54 6.43
CA LYS A 32 -5.78 0.61 6.98
C LYS A 32 -5.84 1.83 6.08
N PHE A 33 -5.71 1.64 4.77
CA PHE A 33 -5.94 2.72 3.81
C PHE A 33 -7.34 3.31 3.92
N LYS A 34 -8.39 2.46 3.92
CA LYS A 34 -9.77 2.92 4.05
C LYS A 34 -10.02 3.69 5.35
N GLU A 35 -9.45 3.26 6.47
CA GLU A 35 -9.55 3.97 7.75
C GLU A 35 -8.94 5.38 7.69
N LYS A 36 -7.77 5.53 7.07
CA LYS A 36 -7.10 6.83 6.96
C LYS A 36 -7.70 7.73 5.88
N ILE A 37 -8.16 7.20 4.73
CA ILE A 37 -8.81 7.97 3.66
C ILE A 37 -10.15 8.55 4.14
N LYS A 38 -10.93 7.80 4.91
CA LYS A 38 -12.23 8.25 5.45
C LYS A 38 -12.12 9.52 6.32
N LYS A 39 -10.94 9.86 6.81
CA LYS A 39 -10.68 11.09 7.57
C LYS A 39 -10.49 12.33 6.65
N GLY A 40 -10.59 12.17 5.33
CA GLY A 40 -10.46 13.25 4.36
C GLY A 40 -9.03 13.74 4.16
N GLU A 41 -8.04 13.02 4.68
CA GLU A 41 -6.64 13.42 4.64
C GLU A 41 -5.94 12.85 3.40
N LYS A 42 -5.06 13.67 2.78
CA LYS A 42 -4.08 13.17 1.82
C LYS A 42 -3.15 12.19 2.55
N LEU A 43 -3.02 10.99 1.99
CA LEU A 43 -2.20 9.91 2.52
C LEU A 43 -0.88 9.82 1.77
N ILE A 44 0.18 9.61 2.54
CA ILE A 44 1.48 9.25 2.01
C ILE A 44 1.54 7.71 1.99
N LEU A 45 1.86 7.12 0.84
CA LEU A 45 2.16 5.70 0.76
C LEU A 45 3.67 5.52 0.64
N TYR A 46 4.22 4.67 1.49
CA TYR A 46 5.55 4.11 1.32
C TYR A 46 5.46 2.59 1.24
N GLN A 47 6.05 2.00 0.20
CA GLN A 47 6.09 0.56 0.01
C GLN A 47 7.52 0.13 -0.26
N GLU A 48 8.01 -0.80 0.54
CA GLU A 48 9.30 -1.46 0.33
C GLU A 48 9.07 -2.92 -0.08
N ILE A 49 9.71 -3.38 -1.15
CA ILE A 49 9.61 -4.76 -1.62
C ILE A 49 11.03 -5.34 -1.63
N THR A 50 11.33 -6.21 -0.67
CA THR A 50 12.66 -6.86 -0.56
C THR A 50 12.75 -8.13 -1.40
N SER A 51 11.64 -8.85 -1.56
CA SER A 51 11.57 -10.03 -2.43
C SER A 51 10.14 -10.30 -2.85
N ILE A 52 9.96 -10.73 -4.10
CA ILE A 52 8.67 -11.16 -4.63
C ILE A 52 8.72 -12.66 -4.80
N GLY A 53 7.80 -13.36 -4.14
CA GLY A 53 7.56 -14.76 -4.42
C GLY A 53 6.07 -15.05 -4.36
N GLY A 54 5.52 -15.73 -5.36
CA GLY A 54 4.14 -16.24 -5.31
C GLY A 54 3.15 -15.49 -6.21
N VAL A 55 2.29 -16.29 -6.85
CA VAL A 55 1.31 -15.86 -7.87
C VAL A 55 0.26 -14.90 -7.31
N GLU A 56 -0.10 -15.02 -6.03
CA GLU A 56 -1.06 -14.12 -5.37
C GLU A 56 -0.55 -12.67 -5.30
N PHE A 57 0.75 -12.47 -5.08
CA PHE A 57 1.32 -11.13 -5.05
C PHE A 57 1.34 -10.48 -6.43
N ASP A 58 1.71 -11.22 -7.48
CA ASP A 58 1.74 -10.69 -8.85
C ASP A 58 0.36 -10.14 -9.28
N ALA A 59 -0.70 -10.90 -9.02
CA ALA A 59 -2.08 -10.48 -9.31
C ALA A 59 -2.52 -9.25 -8.50
N VAL A 60 -2.02 -9.13 -7.26
CA VAL A 60 -2.31 -7.99 -6.37
C VAL A 60 -1.51 -6.76 -6.77
N VAL A 61 -0.24 -6.91 -7.17
CA VAL A 61 0.59 -5.82 -7.69
C VAL A 61 -0.02 -5.19 -8.92
N GLU A 62 -0.58 -5.98 -9.85
CA GLU A 62 -1.30 -5.44 -11.00
C GLU A 62 -2.52 -4.61 -10.58
N LYS A 63 -3.31 -5.08 -9.61
CA LYS A 63 -4.43 -4.30 -9.06
C LYS A 63 -3.95 -3.05 -8.31
N PHE A 64 -2.84 -3.12 -7.59
CA PHE A 64 -2.25 -1.97 -6.89
C PHE A 64 -1.76 -0.91 -7.88
N LYS A 65 -1.03 -1.30 -8.93
CA LYS A 65 -0.61 -0.40 -10.01
C LYS A 65 -1.81 0.28 -10.65
N PHE A 66 -2.86 -0.47 -10.96
CA PHE A 66 -4.09 0.09 -11.51
C PHE A 66 -4.76 1.11 -10.58
N LEU A 67 -4.88 0.79 -9.29
CA LEU A 67 -5.42 1.71 -8.28
C LEU A 67 -4.54 2.94 -8.08
N PHE A 68 -3.22 2.80 -8.26
CA PHE A 68 -2.27 3.90 -8.23
C PHE A 68 -2.39 4.80 -9.46
N ASP A 69 -2.39 4.23 -10.66
CA ASP A 69 -2.59 4.97 -11.92
C ASP A 69 -3.92 5.75 -11.90
N PHE A 70 -4.99 5.15 -11.40
CA PHE A 70 -6.29 5.80 -11.29
C PHE A 70 -6.35 6.79 -10.11
N GLY A 71 -5.74 6.43 -8.98
CA GLY A 71 -5.74 7.18 -7.72
C GLY A 71 -4.81 8.39 -7.71
N ILE A 72 -3.70 8.39 -8.47
CA ILE A 72 -2.82 9.54 -8.65
C ILE A 72 -3.58 10.73 -9.26
N SER A 73 -4.67 10.50 -10.01
CA SER A 73 -5.56 11.60 -10.43
C SER A 73 -6.18 12.39 -9.26
N HIS A 74 -6.19 11.83 -8.05
CA HIS A 74 -6.67 12.45 -6.80
C HIS A 74 -5.56 12.88 -5.83
N PHE A 75 -4.31 12.44 -6.04
CA PHE A 75 -3.16 12.83 -5.22
C PHE A 75 -2.31 13.84 -5.99
N SER A 76 -2.50 15.13 -5.67
CA SER A 76 -1.69 16.21 -6.22
C SER A 76 -0.21 15.99 -5.86
N ASN A 77 0.60 15.73 -6.90
CA ASN A 77 2.04 15.98 -6.89
C ASN A 77 2.24 17.39 -6.36
N SER A 78 2.86 17.52 -5.19
CA SER A 78 3.36 18.79 -4.71
C SER A 78 4.82 18.83 -5.16
N THR A 79 5.04 19.39 -6.35
CA THR A 79 6.35 19.87 -6.79
C THR A 79 6.65 21.19 -6.08
#